data_AF-A0AA84ZG03-F1
#
_entry.id   AF-A0AA84ZG03-F1
#
_cell.length_a   1.000
_cell.length_b   1.000
_cell.length_c   1.000
_cell.angle_alpha   90.00
_cell.angle_beta   90.00
_cell.angle_gamma   90.00
#
_symmetry.space_group_name_H-M   'P 1'
#
loop_
_entity.id
_entity.type
_entity.pdbx_description
1 polymer ?
#
loop_
_entity_poly.entity_id
_entity_poly.type
_entity_poly.pdbx_seq_one_letter_code
_entity_poly.pdbx_strand_id
1 'polypeptide(L)'
;MSGQGDRFNIFPSRMAQTAMKGRLKGAQKGHRLLKRKADALTVRFRSILKQIIQAKQAMGEVMKEANFSLASVKFTTAANINSLVLQNVTKAQRKVKTDKENVAGVQLPVFKVVVEGSDTYELTGLSGGGQQIDRLKKNYSKAVDLLVDLASLQTSFITLDDIIKATNRRVNAIEFVIIPKIERTLNYITQELDEREREEFYRLKKVQEKKKRNRALKELELKSKGFELASADHAPNILNEDENEGQILF
;
A
#
# COMPACT_ATOMS: atom_id res chain seq x y z
N MET A 1 -23.72 19.65 13.08
CA MET A 1 -22.76 19.63 11.95
C MET A 1 -22.36 18.19 11.57
N SER A 2 -23.31 17.29 11.30
CA SER A 2 -23.06 15.84 11.20
C SER A 2 -22.89 15.27 9.78
N GLY A 3 -22.86 16.10 8.73
CA GLY A 3 -22.86 15.62 7.33
C GLY A 3 -21.58 15.88 6.52
N GLN A 4 -20.56 16.54 7.09
CA GLN A 4 -19.51 17.17 6.30
C GLN A 4 -18.31 16.25 5.97
N GLY A 5 -18.20 15.09 6.64
CA GLY A 5 -17.09 14.15 6.44
C GLY A 5 -17.37 13.07 5.39
N ASP A 6 -18.63 12.87 5.01
CA ASP A 6 -19.04 11.61 4.43
C ASP A 6 -18.93 11.60 2.89
N ARG A 7 -19.02 12.74 2.23
CA ARG A 7 -18.94 12.87 0.75
C ARG A 7 -17.85 13.86 0.34
N PHE A 8 -17.42 13.82 -0.91
CA PHE A 8 -16.55 14.87 -1.45
C PHE A 8 -17.38 16.12 -1.75
N ASN A 9 -16.81 17.30 -1.45
CA ASN A 9 -17.44 18.57 -1.78
C ASN A 9 -17.22 18.89 -3.27
N ILE A 10 -18.14 18.46 -4.12
CA ILE A 10 -18.10 18.70 -5.56
C ILE A 10 -19.48 19.09 -6.08
N PHE A 11 -19.51 20.01 -7.05
CA PHE A 11 -20.74 20.41 -7.71
C PHE A 11 -21.23 19.32 -8.68
N PRO A 12 -22.53 18.95 -8.66
CA PRO A 12 -23.05 17.91 -9.53
C PRO A 12 -23.04 18.36 -11.00
N SER A 13 -22.25 17.66 -11.82
CA SER A 13 -22.14 17.84 -13.27
C SER A 13 -21.76 16.52 -13.94
N ARG A 14 -22.12 16.33 -15.22
CA ARG A 14 -21.71 15.13 -15.99
C ARG A 14 -20.19 14.95 -16.06
N MET A 15 -19.44 16.07 -16.09
CA MET A 15 -17.98 16.04 -16.02
C MET A 15 -17.48 15.52 -14.67
N ALA A 16 -18.06 16.01 -13.56
CA ALA A 16 -17.73 15.52 -12.22
C ALA A 16 -18.08 14.04 -12.03
N GLN A 17 -19.20 13.57 -12.61
CA GLN A 17 -19.58 12.15 -12.60
C GLN A 17 -18.52 11.29 -13.30
N THR A 18 -18.04 11.71 -14.47
CA THR A 18 -16.99 11.01 -15.22
C THR A 18 -15.68 10.99 -14.44
N ALA A 19 -15.29 12.11 -13.85
CA ALA A 19 -14.10 12.20 -13.01
C ALA A 19 -14.19 11.26 -11.78
N MET A 20 -15.35 11.19 -11.11
CA MET A 20 -15.56 10.31 -9.96
C MET A 20 -15.59 8.82 -10.35
N LYS A 21 -16.19 8.46 -11.50
CA LYS A 21 -16.11 7.09 -12.06
C LYS A 21 -14.65 6.69 -12.34
N GLY A 22 -13.85 7.60 -12.89
CA GLY A 22 -12.42 7.39 -13.09
C GLY A 22 -11.67 7.17 -11.77
N ARG A 23 -11.95 7.98 -10.75
CA ARG A 23 -11.38 7.82 -9.40
C ARG A 23 -11.79 6.49 -8.75
N LEU A 24 -13.03 6.05 -8.90
CA LEU A 24 -13.51 4.76 -8.38
C LEU A 24 -12.72 3.60 -8.99
N LYS A 25 -12.60 3.57 -10.32
CA LYS A 25 -11.82 2.54 -11.04
C LYS A 25 -10.34 2.58 -10.63
N GLY A 26 -9.78 3.77 -10.46
CA GLY A 26 -8.42 3.97 -9.95
C GLY A 26 -8.23 3.42 -8.53
N ALA A 27 -9.16 3.71 -7.61
CA ALA A 27 -9.14 3.22 -6.23
C ALA A 27 -9.27 1.69 -6.16
N GLN A 28 -10.17 1.08 -6.94
CA GLN A 28 -10.32 -0.37 -7.04
C GLN A 28 -9.05 -1.05 -7.58
N LYS A 29 -8.44 -0.50 -8.64
CA LYS A 29 -7.17 -1.00 -9.18
C LYS A 29 -6.03 -0.85 -8.15
N GLY A 30 -5.96 0.30 -7.47
CA GLY A 30 -5.00 0.57 -6.40
C GLY A 30 -5.11 -0.41 -5.24
N HIS A 31 -6.34 -0.68 -4.77
CA HIS A 31 -6.62 -1.68 -3.74
C HIS A 31 -6.09 -3.07 -4.15
N ARG A 32 -6.42 -3.53 -5.36
CA ARG A 32 -5.96 -4.84 -5.86
C ARG A 32 -4.43 -4.94 -5.95
N LEU A 33 -3.75 -3.87 -6.38
CA LEU A 33 -2.30 -3.85 -6.47
C LEU A 33 -1.63 -3.85 -5.08
N LEU A 34 -2.14 -3.04 -4.15
CA LEU A 34 -1.61 -2.98 -2.80
C LEU A 34 -1.84 -4.28 -2.02
N LYS A 35 -2.99 -4.92 -2.21
CA LYS A 35 -3.30 -6.24 -1.62
C LYS A 35 -2.32 -7.30 -2.10
N ARG A 36 -2.07 -7.38 -3.42
CA ARG A 36 -1.04 -8.28 -3.99
C ARG A 36 0.36 -8.00 -3.44
N LYS A 37 0.74 -6.73 -3.26
CA LYS A 37 2.02 -6.36 -2.64
C LYS A 37 2.08 -6.84 -1.19
N ALA A 38 1.02 -6.62 -0.40
CA ALA A 38 0.95 -7.05 0.98
C ALA A 38 1.07 -8.57 1.13
N ASP A 39 0.40 -9.33 0.26
CA ASP A 39 0.48 -10.80 0.25
C ASP A 39 1.90 -11.28 -0.04
N ALA A 40 2.56 -10.70 -1.06
CA ALA A 40 3.95 -11.03 -1.40
C ALA A 40 4.93 -10.71 -0.26
N LEU A 41 4.77 -9.55 0.39
CA LEU A 41 5.57 -9.17 1.55
C LEU A 41 5.33 -10.12 2.73
N THR A 42 4.09 -10.56 2.95
CA THR A 42 3.74 -11.49 4.04
C THR A 42 4.38 -12.87 3.85
N VAL A 43 4.47 -13.35 2.60
CA VAL A 43 5.18 -14.60 2.29
C VAL A 43 6.67 -14.48 2.63
N ARG A 44 7.31 -13.37 2.23
CA ARG A 44 8.73 -13.12 2.56
C ARG A 44 8.95 -12.94 4.07
N PHE A 45 8.04 -12.24 4.74
CA PHE A 45 8.05 -12.06 6.19
C PHE A 45 8.07 -13.39 6.94
N ARG A 46 7.21 -14.34 6.55
CA ARG A 46 7.20 -15.70 7.14
C ARG A 46 8.48 -16.48 6.86
N SER A 47 9.04 -16.34 5.66
CA SER A 47 10.33 -16.96 5.31
C SER A 47 11.47 -16.45 6.21
N ILE A 48 11.56 -15.13 6.39
CA ILE A 48 12.55 -14.49 7.27
C ILE A 48 12.34 -14.92 8.72
N LEU A 49 11.09 -15.00 9.19
CA LEU A 49 10.79 -15.47 10.54
C LEU A 49 11.34 -16.89 10.79
N LYS A 50 11.16 -17.81 9.84
CA LYS A 50 11.70 -19.16 9.93
C LYS A 50 13.24 -19.15 9.99
N GLN A 51 13.88 -18.33 9.16
CA GLN A 51 15.34 -18.16 9.16
C GLN A 51 15.84 -17.59 10.50
N ILE A 52 15.14 -16.61 11.08
CA ILE A 52 15.49 -16.04 12.38
C ILE A 52 15.45 -17.10 13.49
N ILE A 53 14.42 -17.95 13.50
CA ILE A 53 14.31 -19.03 14.51
C ILE A 53 15.49 -20.00 14.38
N GLN A 54 15.81 -20.42 13.16
CA GLN A 54 16.93 -21.32 12.88
C GLN A 54 18.28 -20.68 13.24
N ALA A 55 18.50 -19.43 12.82
CA ALA A 55 19.73 -18.68 13.12
C ALA A 55 19.89 -18.43 14.62
N LYS A 56 18.80 -18.19 15.36
CA LYS A 56 18.83 -18.00 16.81
C LYS A 56 19.18 -19.30 17.55
N GLN A 57 18.69 -20.45 17.08
CA GLN A 57 19.09 -21.76 17.62
C GLN A 57 20.58 -22.04 17.35
N ALA A 58 21.02 -21.85 16.10
CA ALA A 58 22.43 -22.03 15.72
C ALA A 58 23.37 -21.09 16.51
N MET A 59 22.97 -19.83 16.70
CA MET A 59 23.71 -18.87 17.53
C MET A 59 23.82 -19.35 18.98
N GLY A 60 22.77 -19.93 19.54
CA GLY A 60 22.78 -20.47 20.91
C GLY A 60 23.88 -21.53 21.11
N GLU A 61 24.00 -22.47 20.17
CA GLU A 61 25.03 -23.51 20.20
C GLU A 61 26.45 -22.93 20.02
N VAL A 62 26.64 -22.03 19.05
CA VAL A 62 27.95 -21.42 18.80
C VAL A 62 28.40 -20.54 19.97
N MET A 63 27.49 -19.79 20.59
CA MET A 63 27.80 -19.00 21.79
C MET A 63 28.10 -19.87 23.01
N LYS A 64 27.44 -21.03 23.14
CA LYS A 64 27.75 -22.01 24.18
C LYS A 64 29.17 -22.56 24.01
N GLU A 65 29.56 -22.91 22.79
CA GLU A 65 30.93 -23.37 22.48
C GLU A 65 31.98 -22.27 22.71
N ALA A 66 31.68 -21.03 22.31
CA ALA A 66 32.55 -19.88 22.52
C ALA A 66 32.75 -19.60 24.03
N ASN A 67 31.67 -19.63 24.82
CA ASN A 67 31.74 -19.45 26.27
C ASN A 67 32.49 -20.59 26.97
N PHE A 68 32.34 -21.83 26.49
CA PHE A 68 33.12 -22.96 27.00
C PHE A 68 34.61 -22.77 26.72
N SER A 69 34.95 -22.35 25.50
CA SER A 69 36.33 -22.02 25.12
C SER A 69 36.92 -20.92 26.02
N LEU A 70 36.10 -19.93 26.41
CA LEU A 70 36.52 -18.87 27.33
C LEU A 70 36.82 -19.42 28.72
N ALA A 71 36.01 -20.36 29.22
CA ALA A 71 36.26 -21.04 30.48
C ALA A 71 37.57 -21.85 30.45
N SER A 72 37.84 -22.56 29.34
CA SER A 72 39.10 -23.29 29.15
C SER A 72 40.32 -22.37 29.17
N VAL A 73 40.23 -21.20 28.52
CA VAL A 73 41.30 -20.19 28.51
C VAL A 73 41.55 -19.62 29.92
N LYS A 74 40.48 -19.33 30.67
CA LYS A 74 40.56 -18.85 32.06
C LYS A 74 41.18 -19.89 33.00
N PHE A 75 40.92 -21.18 32.79
CA PHE A 75 41.52 -22.24 33.58
C PHE A 75 43.01 -22.44 33.26
N THR A 76 43.36 -22.40 31.98
CA THR A 76 44.72 -22.70 31.51
C THR A 76 45.69 -21.55 31.78
N THR A 77 45.20 -20.31 31.79
CA THR A 77 46.04 -19.13 31.93
C THR A 77 45.96 -18.59 33.35
N ALA A 78 47.07 -18.66 34.09
CA ALA A 78 47.16 -18.16 35.46
C ALA A 78 47.03 -16.62 35.56
N ALA A 79 47.26 -15.90 34.46
CA ALA A 79 47.15 -14.45 34.38
C ALA A 79 45.75 -13.99 33.94
N ASN A 80 45.30 -12.85 34.47
CA ASN A 80 44.04 -12.20 34.07
C ASN A 80 44.10 -11.71 32.61
N ILE A 81 43.81 -12.59 31.64
CA ILE A 81 43.74 -12.25 30.21
C ILE A 81 42.76 -11.09 29.96
N ASN A 82 41.67 -11.01 30.72
CA ASN A 82 40.67 -9.96 30.56
C ASN A 82 41.26 -8.55 30.68
N SER A 83 42.12 -8.30 31.68
CA SER A 83 42.73 -6.96 31.86
C SER A 83 43.71 -6.66 30.73
N LEU A 84 44.48 -7.67 30.29
CA LEU A 84 45.43 -7.52 29.19
C LEU A 84 44.71 -7.21 27.85
N VAL A 85 43.60 -7.89 27.57
CA VAL A 85 42.83 -7.65 26.34
C VAL A 85 42.23 -6.25 26.38
N LEU A 86 41.58 -5.87 27.49
CA LEU A 86 40.92 -4.56 27.65
C LEU A 86 41.90 -3.39 27.53
N GLN A 87 43.12 -3.51 28.07
CA GLN A 87 44.15 -2.48 27.96
C GLN A 87 44.70 -2.31 26.55
N ASN A 88 44.68 -3.38 25.74
CA ASN A 88 45.26 -3.40 24.39
C ASN A 88 44.25 -3.13 23.27
N VAL A 89 42.97 -2.86 23.57
CA VAL A 89 41.97 -2.52 22.55
C VAL A 89 42.22 -1.10 22.03
N THR A 90 42.63 -0.97 20.76
CA THR A 90 42.80 0.33 20.10
C THR A 90 41.85 0.52 18.92
N LYS A 91 41.82 -0.42 17.98
CA LYS A 91 40.96 -0.40 16.79
C LYS A 91 40.23 -1.74 16.63
N ALA A 92 39.00 -1.68 16.13
CA ALA A 92 38.21 -2.88 15.83
C ALA A 92 38.72 -3.55 14.54
N GLN A 93 39.03 -4.85 14.63
CA GLN A 93 39.44 -5.68 13.48
C GLN A 93 38.25 -6.02 12.55
N ARG A 94 37.06 -6.23 13.13
CA ARG A 94 35.81 -6.45 12.36
C ARG A 94 34.95 -5.21 12.45
N LYS A 95 34.56 -4.69 11.29
CA LYS A 95 33.61 -3.59 11.16
C LYS A 95 32.36 -4.10 10.46
N VAL A 96 31.24 -3.45 10.70
CA VAL A 96 29.97 -3.75 10.01
C VAL A 96 29.68 -2.63 9.02
N LYS A 97 29.44 -3.00 7.76
CA LYS A 97 28.95 -2.08 6.72
C LYS A 97 27.48 -2.36 6.47
N THR A 98 26.70 -1.29 6.28
CA THR A 98 25.29 -1.37 5.93
C THR A 98 25.14 -1.38 4.41
N ASP A 99 24.41 -2.35 3.91
CA ASP A 99 24.00 -2.50 2.52
C ASP A 99 22.47 -2.45 2.42
N LYS A 100 21.93 -2.34 1.21
CA LYS A 100 20.48 -2.30 0.98
C LYS A 100 20.07 -3.40 0.01
N GLU A 101 19.14 -4.25 0.44
CA GLU A 101 18.54 -5.29 -0.40
C GLU A 101 17.11 -4.91 -0.77
N ASN A 102 16.71 -5.15 -2.03
CA ASN A 102 15.35 -4.87 -2.48
C ASN A 102 14.48 -6.13 -2.45
N VAL A 103 13.44 -6.12 -1.62
CA VAL A 103 12.46 -7.21 -1.53
C VAL A 103 11.08 -6.67 -1.92
N ALA A 104 10.57 -7.10 -3.08
CA ALA A 104 9.25 -6.72 -3.60
C ALA A 104 8.98 -5.19 -3.63
N GLY A 105 10.02 -4.41 -3.96
CA GLY A 105 9.94 -2.94 -4.04
C GLY A 105 10.01 -2.25 -2.68
N VAL A 106 10.65 -2.89 -1.69
CA VAL A 106 10.97 -2.35 -0.38
C VAL A 106 12.48 -2.52 -0.16
N GLN A 107 13.17 -1.44 0.19
CA GLN A 107 14.60 -1.49 0.53
C GLN A 107 14.76 -1.87 2.00
N LEU A 108 15.36 -3.03 2.26
CA LEU A 108 15.68 -3.54 3.58
C LEU A 108 17.17 -3.30 3.87
N PRO A 109 17.54 -2.85 5.08
CA PRO A 109 18.93 -2.73 5.47
C PRO A 109 19.52 -4.11 5.78
N VAL A 110 20.67 -4.42 5.18
CA VAL A 110 21.41 -5.66 5.39
C VAL A 110 22.79 -5.32 5.93
N PHE A 111 23.25 -6.04 6.94
CA PHE A 111 24.59 -5.85 7.50
C PHE A 111 25.58 -6.85 6.89
N LYS A 112 26.78 -6.37 6.56
CA LYS A 112 27.90 -7.19 6.10
C LYS A 112 29.12 -6.96 6.97
N VAL A 113 29.76 -8.06 7.39
CA VAL A 113 31.03 -7.99 8.12
C VAL A 113 32.15 -7.68 7.14
N VAL A 114 32.97 -6.68 7.48
CA VAL A 114 34.21 -6.36 6.77
C VAL A 114 35.35 -6.47 7.76
N VAL A 115 36.32 -7.32 7.43
CA VAL A 115 37.54 -7.50 8.22
C VAL A 115 38.56 -6.50 7.69
N GLU A 116 38.92 -5.51 8.52
CA GLU A 116 39.94 -4.51 8.21
C GLU A 116 41.01 -4.56 9.30
N GLY A 117 42.23 -4.98 8.93
CA GLY A 117 43.41 -4.92 9.80
C GLY A 117 44.11 -6.25 10.07
N SER A 118 45.33 -6.15 10.57
CA SER A 118 46.15 -7.27 11.08
C SER A 118 45.69 -7.69 12.48
N ASP A 119 46.05 -8.91 12.87
CA ASP A 119 45.74 -9.43 14.20
C ASP A 119 46.57 -8.70 15.27
N THR A 120 45.93 -7.83 16.06
CA THR A 120 46.59 -7.12 17.17
C THR A 120 46.93 -8.03 18.35
N TYR A 121 46.40 -9.26 18.36
CA TYR A 121 46.50 -10.20 19.48
C TYR A 121 47.26 -11.48 19.12
N GLU A 122 47.96 -11.52 17.98
CA GLU A 122 48.70 -12.70 17.50
C GLU A 122 49.74 -13.19 18.53
N LEU A 123 50.33 -12.27 19.29
CA LEU A 123 51.33 -12.57 20.32
C LEU A 123 50.73 -12.80 21.73
N THR A 124 49.41 -12.78 21.89
CA THR A 124 48.79 -13.03 23.21
C THR A 124 48.81 -14.53 23.55
N GLY A 125 49.39 -14.87 24.71
CA GLY A 125 49.48 -16.25 25.17
C GLY A 125 50.80 -16.98 24.87
N LEU A 126 51.84 -16.25 24.46
CA LEU A 126 53.19 -16.83 24.25
C LEU A 126 53.77 -17.47 25.53
N SER A 127 53.44 -16.96 26.71
CA SER A 127 53.92 -17.49 28.00
C SER A 127 53.15 -18.73 28.48
N GLY A 128 52.12 -19.17 27.75
CA GLY A 128 51.26 -20.31 28.11
C GLY A 128 49.81 -20.10 27.67
N GLY A 129 49.17 -21.14 27.11
CA GLY A 129 47.75 -21.11 26.75
C GLY A 129 47.42 -20.50 25.36
N GLY A 130 48.42 -20.09 24.56
CA GLY A 130 48.22 -19.49 23.23
C GLY A 130 47.33 -20.32 22.28
N GLN A 131 47.45 -21.65 22.28
CA GLN A 131 46.59 -22.51 21.46
C GLN A 131 45.10 -22.42 21.86
N GLN A 132 44.81 -22.29 23.16
CA GLN A 132 43.43 -22.13 23.63
C GLN A 132 42.89 -20.74 23.31
N ILE A 133 43.75 -19.71 23.36
CA ILE A 133 43.40 -18.34 22.97
C ILE A 133 43.10 -18.24 21.46
N ASP A 134 43.87 -18.92 20.60
CA ASP A 134 43.57 -18.95 19.16
C ASP A 134 42.24 -19.67 18.87
N ARG A 135 41.97 -20.79 19.55
CA ARG A 135 40.65 -21.48 19.47
C ARG A 135 39.52 -20.57 19.93
N LEU A 136 39.69 -19.89 21.07
CA LEU A 136 38.75 -18.90 21.58
C LEU A 136 38.47 -17.82 20.55
N LYS A 137 39.52 -17.25 19.95
CA LYS A 137 39.42 -16.20 18.94
C LYS A 137 38.63 -16.67 17.72
N LYS A 138 38.89 -17.88 17.22
CA LYS A 138 38.16 -18.48 16.09
C LYS A 138 36.69 -18.71 16.43
N ASN A 139 36.38 -19.16 17.64
CA ASN A 139 35.01 -19.42 18.06
C ASN A 139 34.20 -18.11 18.26
N TYR A 140 34.77 -17.10 18.92
CA TYR A 140 34.12 -15.79 19.03
C TYR A 140 34.03 -15.06 17.69
N SER A 141 35.01 -15.24 16.81
CA SER A 141 34.96 -14.72 15.45
C SER A 141 33.74 -15.23 14.68
N LYS A 142 33.54 -16.56 14.69
CA LYS A 142 32.35 -17.18 14.08
C LYS A 142 31.05 -16.73 14.77
N ALA A 143 31.06 -16.59 16.09
CA ALA A 143 29.90 -16.13 16.84
C ALA A 143 29.50 -14.69 16.47
N VAL A 144 30.47 -13.79 16.31
CA VAL A 144 30.23 -12.40 15.87
C VAL A 144 29.69 -12.36 14.44
N ASP A 145 30.23 -13.17 13.53
CA ASP A 145 29.75 -13.21 12.15
C ASP A 145 28.26 -13.65 12.11
N LEU A 146 27.90 -14.72 12.84
CA LEU A 146 26.51 -15.17 12.96
C LEU A 146 25.60 -14.16 13.67
N LEU A 147 26.12 -13.42 14.65
CA LEU A 147 25.38 -12.36 15.32
C LEU A 147 25.04 -11.21 14.38
N VAL A 148 25.96 -10.83 13.49
CA VAL A 148 25.72 -9.78 12.50
C VAL A 148 24.68 -10.24 11.47
N ASP A 149 24.75 -11.49 11.03
CA ASP A 149 23.74 -12.07 10.14
C ASP A 149 22.36 -12.11 10.80
N LEU A 150 22.29 -12.53 12.07
CA LEU A 150 21.05 -12.54 12.85
C LEU A 150 20.50 -11.12 13.04
N ALA A 151 21.34 -10.14 13.36
CA ALA A 151 20.95 -8.74 13.52
C ALA A 151 20.43 -8.15 12.20
N SER A 152 21.02 -8.54 11.07
CA SER A 152 20.57 -8.18 9.72
C SER A 152 19.16 -8.68 9.45
N LEU A 153 18.90 -9.97 9.73
CA LEU A 153 17.57 -10.57 9.60
C LEU A 153 16.55 -9.91 10.54
N GLN A 154 16.93 -9.63 11.80
CA GLN A 154 16.03 -9.00 12.78
C GLN A 154 15.65 -7.57 12.40
N THR A 155 16.62 -6.77 11.94
CA THR A 155 16.37 -5.39 11.53
C THR A 155 15.53 -5.35 10.26
N SER A 156 15.83 -6.23 9.30
CA SER A 156 15.00 -6.45 8.11
C SER A 156 13.58 -6.90 8.47
N PHE A 157 13.42 -7.73 9.49
CA PHE A 157 12.11 -8.22 9.95
C PHE A 157 11.26 -7.10 10.56
N ILE A 158 11.83 -6.29 11.46
CA ILE A 158 11.10 -5.17 12.10
C ILE A 158 10.69 -4.13 11.05
N THR A 159 11.62 -3.75 10.17
CA THR A 159 11.33 -2.78 9.11
C THR A 159 10.28 -3.30 8.12
N LEU A 160 10.32 -4.59 7.78
CA LEU A 160 9.33 -5.23 6.93
C LEU A 160 7.94 -5.29 7.59
N ASP A 161 7.86 -5.59 8.89
CA ASP A 161 6.61 -5.60 9.66
C ASP A 161 5.90 -4.25 9.63
N ASP A 162 6.64 -3.17 9.90
CA ASP A 162 6.10 -1.81 9.88
C ASP A 162 5.54 -1.44 8.50
N ILE A 163 6.23 -1.84 7.44
CA ILE A 163 5.80 -1.60 6.06
C ILE A 163 4.57 -2.44 5.70
N ILE A 164 4.48 -3.69 6.16
CA ILE A 164 3.30 -4.53 5.99
C ILE A 164 2.11 -3.88 6.71
N LYS A 165 2.27 -3.48 7.98
CA LYS A 165 1.23 -2.78 8.75
C LYS A 165 0.79 -1.48 8.06
N ALA A 166 1.73 -0.68 7.57
CA ALA A 166 1.41 0.54 6.80
C ALA A 166 0.65 0.23 5.51
N THR A 167 1.02 -0.83 4.80
CA THR A 167 0.36 -1.26 3.56
C THR A 167 -1.05 -1.76 3.84
N ASN A 168 -1.25 -2.60 4.85
CA ASN A 168 -2.56 -3.09 5.27
C ASN A 168 -3.49 -1.95 5.72
N ARG A 169 -2.96 -0.99 6.49
CA ARG A 169 -3.71 0.22 6.84
C ARG A 169 -4.18 1.00 5.61
N ARG A 170 -3.33 1.13 4.58
CA ARG A 170 -3.70 1.79 3.31
C ARG A 170 -4.75 0.99 2.53
N VAL A 171 -4.62 -0.33 2.48
CA VAL A 171 -5.59 -1.22 1.84
C VAL A 171 -6.97 -1.06 2.50
N ASN A 172 -7.02 -1.11 3.83
CA ASN A 172 -8.24 -0.95 4.63
C ASN A 172 -8.83 0.47 4.48
N ALA A 173 -7.99 1.50 4.46
CA ALA A 173 -8.47 2.87 4.23
C ALA A 173 -9.13 3.01 2.84
N ILE A 174 -8.58 2.36 1.82
CA ILE A 174 -9.18 2.39 0.48
C ILE A 174 -10.51 1.63 0.47
N GLU A 175 -10.55 0.44 1.09
CA GLU A 175 -11.71 -0.44 1.09
C GLU A 175 -12.89 0.12 1.90
N PHE A 176 -12.65 0.60 3.12
CA PHE A 176 -13.71 0.97 4.04
C PHE A 176 -14.00 2.48 4.11
N VAL A 177 -13.07 3.33 3.65
CA VAL A 177 -13.24 4.80 3.72
C VAL A 177 -13.35 5.42 2.33
N ILE A 178 -12.38 5.20 1.45
CA ILE A 178 -12.30 5.91 0.17
C ILE A 178 -13.33 5.40 -0.83
N ILE A 179 -13.42 4.09 -1.06
CA ILE A 179 -14.38 3.51 -2.02
C ILE A 179 -15.83 3.89 -1.66
N PRO A 180 -16.31 3.65 -0.42
CA PRO A 180 -17.68 4.02 -0.04
C PRO A 180 -17.94 5.52 -0.14
N LYS A 181 -16.94 6.36 0.16
CA LYS A 181 -17.06 7.82 0.04
C LYS A 181 -17.18 8.28 -1.42
N ILE A 182 -16.46 7.63 -2.35
CA ILE A 182 -16.61 7.89 -3.79
C ILE A 182 -17.99 7.44 -4.26
N GLU A 183 -18.45 6.26 -3.87
CA GLU A 183 -19.76 5.71 -4.26
C GLU A 183 -20.91 6.59 -3.77
N ARG A 184 -20.89 7.02 -2.51
CA ARG A 184 -21.90 7.95 -1.97
C ARG A 184 -21.89 9.30 -2.67
N THR A 185 -20.72 9.79 -3.06
CA THR A 185 -20.61 11.01 -3.87
C THR A 185 -21.16 10.80 -5.28
N LEU A 186 -20.91 9.65 -5.89
CA LEU A 186 -21.40 9.32 -7.23
C LEU A 186 -22.93 9.19 -7.24
N ASN A 187 -23.52 8.56 -6.23
CA ASN A 187 -24.97 8.48 -6.05
C ASN A 187 -25.60 9.87 -5.92
N TYR A 188 -24.98 10.76 -5.14
CA TYR A 188 -25.43 12.16 -5.03
C TYR A 188 -25.42 12.89 -6.37
N ILE A 189 -24.32 12.78 -7.15
CA ILE A 189 -24.24 13.43 -8.47
C ILE A 189 -25.31 12.89 -9.41
N THR A 190 -25.50 11.56 -9.45
CA THR A 190 -26.51 10.95 -10.33
C THR A 190 -27.91 11.41 -9.95
N GLN A 191 -28.26 11.40 -8.66
CA GLN A 191 -29.56 11.85 -8.18
C GLN A 191 -29.84 13.33 -8.53
N GLU A 192 -28.85 14.21 -8.38
CA GLU A 192 -28.97 15.64 -8.76
C GLU A 192 -29.06 15.87 -10.27
N LEU A 193 -28.36 15.06 -11.07
CA LEU A 193 -28.48 15.14 -12.54
C LEU A 193 -29.84 14.66 -13.00
N ASP A 194 -30.34 13.54 -12.46
CA ASP A 194 -31.66 13.00 -12.79
C ASP A 194 -32.78 13.98 -12.41
N GLU A 195 -32.65 14.69 -11.27
CA GLU A 195 -33.62 15.71 -10.86
C GLU A 195 -33.60 16.92 -11.81
N ARG A 196 -32.41 17.38 -12.23
CA ARG A 196 -32.30 18.46 -13.23
C ARG A 196 -32.89 18.07 -14.57
N GLU A 197 -32.65 16.84 -15.02
CA GLU A 197 -33.23 16.32 -16.26
C GLU A 197 -34.77 16.24 -16.16
N ARG A 198 -35.31 15.83 -15.00
CA ARG A 198 -36.74 15.84 -14.72
C ARG A 198 -37.35 17.26 -14.75
N GLU A 199 -36.68 18.23 -14.13
CA GLU A 199 -37.12 19.64 -14.16
C GLU A 199 -37.10 20.24 -15.57
N GLU A 200 -36.08 19.93 -16.36
CA GLU A 200 -35.95 20.38 -17.75
C GLU A 200 -37.01 19.73 -18.64
N PHE A 201 -37.25 18.43 -18.48
CA PHE A 201 -38.32 17.71 -19.17
C PHE A 201 -39.70 18.31 -18.86
N TYR A 202 -40.00 18.62 -17.59
CA TYR A 202 -41.26 19.26 -17.22
C TYR A 202 -41.42 20.66 -17.84
N ARG A 203 -40.34 21.46 -17.85
CA ARG A 203 -40.33 22.78 -18.51
C ARG A 203 -40.61 22.66 -20.01
N LEU A 204 -39.94 21.74 -20.70
CA LEU A 204 -40.17 21.49 -22.13
C LEU A 204 -41.61 21.04 -22.41
N LYS A 205 -42.15 20.13 -21.60
CA LYS A 205 -43.55 19.68 -21.69
C LYS A 205 -44.53 20.84 -21.56
N LYS A 206 -44.33 21.74 -20.58
CA LYS A 206 -45.19 22.93 -20.40
C LYS A 206 -45.10 23.91 -21.57
N VAL A 207 -43.91 24.11 -22.14
CA VAL A 207 -43.73 24.96 -23.33
C VAL A 207 -44.44 24.34 -24.54
N GLN A 208 -44.37 23.03 -24.74
CA GLN A 208 -45.10 22.33 -25.80
C GLN A 208 -46.62 22.43 -25.60
N GLU A 209 -47.13 22.21 -24.39
CA GLU A 209 -48.56 22.40 -24.06
C GLU A 209 -49.03 23.82 -24.41
N LYS A 210 -48.23 24.84 -24.06
CA LYS A 210 -48.54 26.24 -24.37
C LYS A 210 -48.50 26.52 -25.88
N LYS A 211 -47.51 25.98 -26.61
CA LYS A 211 -47.45 26.07 -28.07
C LYS A 211 -48.65 25.39 -28.75
N LYS A 212 -49.07 24.21 -28.27
CA LYS A 212 -50.23 23.48 -28.79
C LYS A 212 -51.52 24.26 -28.56
N ARG A 213 -51.74 24.81 -27.34
CA ARG A 213 -52.89 25.71 -27.07
C ARG A 213 -52.89 26.94 -27.95
N ASN A 214 -51.74 27.62 -28.10
CA ASN A 214 -51.64 28.82 -28.93
C ASN A 214 -51.90 28.53 -30.42
N ARG A 215 -51.46 27.37 -30.93
CA ARG A 215 -51.79 26.92 -32.29
C ARG A 215 -53.28 26.67 -32.47
N ALA A 216 -53.91 25.96 -31.53
CA ALA A 216 -55.35 25.69 -31.56
C ALA A 216 -56.18 27.00 -31.51
N LEU A 217 -55.80 27.97 -30.67
CA LEU A 217 -56.44 29.28 -30.61
C LEU A 217 -56.29 30.06 -31.92
N LYS A 218 -55.11 30.05 -32.54
CA LYS A 218 -54.90 30.67 -33.86
C LYS A 218 -55.72 30.01 -34.96
N GLU A 219 -55.86 28.69 -34.94
CA GLU A 219 -56.67 27.96 -35.91
C GLU A 219 -58.15 28.31 -35.78
N LEU A 220 -58.65 28.47 -34.54
CA LEU A 220 -60.01 28.96 -34.27
C LEU A 220 -60.21 30.41 -34.75
N GLU A 221 -59.25 31.30 -34.53
CA GLU A 221 -59.31 32.68 -35.05
C GLU A 221 -59.23 32.78 -36.58
N LEU A 222 -58.50 31.87 -37.22
CA LEU A 222 -58.44 31.79 -38.69
C LEU A 222 -59.75 31.26 -39.28
N LYS A 223 -60.36 30.24 -38.65
CA LYS A 223 -61.69 29.74 -39.02
C LYS A 223 -62.78 30.79 -38.83
N SER A 224 -62.74 31.61 -37.79
CA SER A 224 -63.72 32.69 -37.59
C SER A 224 -63.56 33.86 -38.56
N LYS A 225 -62.37 34.05 -39.15
CA LYS A 225 -62.10 35.04 -40.20
C LYS A 225 -62.36 34.56 -41.63
N GLY A 226 -62.85 33.33 -41.82
CA GLY A 226 -63.35 32.84 -43.11
C GLY A 226 -62.28 32.37 -44.12
N PHE A 227 -61.05 32.10 -43.69
CA PHE A 227 -60.03 31.47 -44.54
C PHE A 227 -59.97 29.95 -44.28
N GLU A 228 -60.27 29.12 -45.29
CA GLU A 228 -59.97 27.68 -45.25
C GLU A 228 -58.47 27.46 -45.48
N LEU A 229 -57.81 26.78 -44.54
CA LEU A 229 -56.41 26.37 -44.72
C LEU A 229 -56.36 25.12 -45.61
N ALA A 230 -55.76 25.24 -46.79
CA ALA A 230 -55.21 24.09 -47.50
C ALA A 230 -54.14 23.43 -46.61
N SER A 231 -54.22 22.12 -46.49
CA SER A 231 -53.34 21.25 -45.70
C SER A 231 -51.88 21.40 -46.13
N ALA A 232 -51.11 22.20 -45.38
CA ALA A 232 -49.65 22.15 -45.39
C ALA A 232 -49.18 21.09 -44.38
N ASP A 233 -49.55 19.84 -44.63
CA ASP A 233 -48.87 18.70 -44.03
C ASP A 233 -47.52 18.56 -44.73
N HIS A 234 -46.44 18.80 -44.00
CA HIS A 234 -45.39 17.81 -43.75
C HIS A 234 -44.11 18.50 -43.24
N ALA A 235 -44.01 18.67 -41.92
CA ALA A 235 -42.72 18.63 -41.24
C ALA A 235 -42.79 17.40 -40.33
N PRO A 236 -41.97 16.35 -40.54
CA PRO A 236 -42.05 15.15 -39.74
C PRO A 236 -41.74 15.51 -38.29
N ASN A 237 -42.72 15.26 -37.42
CA ASN A 237 -42.57 15.44 -35.98
C ASN A 237 -41.80 14.20 -35.47
N ILE A 238 -40.50 14.36 -35.24
CA ILE A 238 -39.54 13.29 -34.87
C ILE A 238 -39.89 12.55 -33.55
N LEU A 239 -40.98 12.92 -32.86
CA LEU A 239 -41.36 12.35 -31.56
C LEU A 239 -42.76 11.72 -31.54
N ASN A 240 -43.43 11.59 -32.68
CA ASN A 240 -44.73 10.91 -32.74
C ASN A 240 -44.61 9.39 -32.98
N GLU A 241 -43.39 8.81 -33.01
CA GLU A 241 -43.20 7.37 -33.22
C GLU A 241 -43.25 6.55 -31.91
N ASP A 242 -43.20 7.16 -30.73
CA ASP A 242 -43.02 6.40 -29.47
C ASP A 242 -44.32 6.11 -28.69
N GLU A 243 -45.51 6.46 -29.19
CA GLU A 243 -46.77 6.13 -28.49
C GLU A 243 -47.21 4.65 -28.65
N ASN A 244 -46.43 3.80 -29.34
CA ASN A 244 -46.76 2.39 -29.58
C ASN A 244 -45.76 1.34 -29.04
N GLU A 245 -44.82 1.68 -28.15
CA GLU A 245 -44.02 0.67 -27.42
C GLU A 245 -44.62 0.32 -26.05
N GLY A 246 -45.93 0.12 -26.03
CA GLY A 246 -46.65 -0.52 -24.93
C GLY A 246 -46.86 -2.03 -25.17
N GLN A 247 -45.85 -2.77 -25.66
CA GLN A 247 -45.86 -4.24 -25.67
C GLN A 247 -44.49 -4.83 -26.08
N ILE A 248 -43.52 -4.84 -25.17
CA ILE A 248 -42.51 -5.90 -25.14
C ILE A 248 -42.46 -6.46 -23.72
N LEU A 249 -43.23 -7.53 -23.53
CA LEU A 249 -43.00 -8.54 -22.49
C LEU A 249 -41.73 -9.31 -22.86
N PHE A 250 -40.71 -9.24 -22.03
CA PHE A 250 -39.93 -10.37 -21.46
C PHE A 250 -38.97 -9.81 -20.40
#